data_AF-K1SKN7-F1
#
_entry.id   AF-K1SKN7-F1
#
_cell.length_a   1.000
_cell.length_b   1.000
_cell.length_c   1.000
_cell.angle_alpha   90.00
_cell.angle_beta   90.00
_cell.angle_gamma   90.00
#
_symmetry.space_group_name_H-M   'P 1'
#
loop_
_entity.id
_entity.type
_entity.pdbx_description
1 polymer ?
#
loop_
_entity_poly.entity_id
_entity_poly.type
_entity_poly.pdbx_seq_one_letter_code
_entity_poly.pdbx_strand_id
1 'polypeptide(L)'
;LIAAIYRLTKMENKNTNAIIDAIHFGDKVPLLLVPAIYLSTVITHLFGGSAGREGAALQIGGSLGCYIGQLFHLDEKDMRIATLCGMSAVFSALFGTPLTATIFALEVISVGVFYYSALVPCIVASLAALAISNAFGIAPTHFTFALTAAPRLLLLRVAALAAVCSLMSILFCVTMHGTERLFAGRIQNPWLRIAAGGAIVVVLTLLVDTGDYERRRHG
;
A
#
# COMPACT_ATOMS: atom_id res chain seq x y z
N LEU A 1 -9.40 19.17 -1.01
CA LEU A 1 -10.27 18.20 -1.71
C LEU A 1 -10.34 16.85 -0.98
N ILE A 2 -9.21 16.18 -0.73
CA ILE A 2 -9.13 14.88 -0.01
C ILE A 2 -9.75 14.95 1.39
N ALA A 3 -9.39 15.98 2.18
CA ALA A 3 -10.01 16.23 3.49
C ALA A 3 -11.52 16.56 3.41
N ALA A 4 -11.98 17.14 2.29
CA ALA A 4 -13.40 17.43 2.08
C ALA A 4 -14.19 16.16 1.71
N ILE A 5 -13.60 15.23 0.96
CA ILE A 5 -14.15 13.91 0.66
C ILE A 5 -14.30 13.09 1.95
N TYR A 6 -13.26 13.05 2.79
CA TYR A 6 -13.31 12.37 4.10
C TYR A 6 -14.38 12.95 5.04
N ARG A 7 -14.56 14.27 5.02
CA ARG A 7 -15.58 14.98 5.81
C ARG A 7 -17.00 14.78 5.28
N LEU A 8 -17.19 14.77 3.96
CA LEU A 8 -18.47 14.43 3.30
C LEU A 8 -18.89 12.98 3.57
N THR A 9 -17.92 12.08 3.79
CA THR A 9 -18.19 10.66 4.07
C THR A 9 -18.35 10.36 5.57
N LYS A 10 -18.26 11.37 6.46
CA LYS A 10 -18.26 11.22 7.94
C LYS A 10 -17.20 10.21 8.46
N MET A 11 -16.07 10.11 7.78
CA MET A 11 -15.01 9.14 8.10
C MET A 11 -13.74 9.78 8.68
N GLU A 12 -13.89 10.95 9.31
CA GLU A 12 -12.80 11.75 9.88
C GLU A 12 -11.94 10.98 10.90
N ASN A 13 -12.50 9.91 11.52
CA ASN A 13 -11.82 9.01 12.46
C ASN A 13 -11.65 7.56 11.97
N LYS A 14 -12.08 7.20 10.75
CA LYS A 14 -11.95 5.85 10.19
C LYS A 14 -10.95 5.87 9.02
N ASN A 15 -9.68 6.06 9.38
CA ASN A 15 -8.54 5.93 8.47
C ASN A 15 -8.08 4.46 8.40
N THR A 16 -6.86 4.20 7.90
CA THR A 16 -6.21 2.87 7.86
C THR A 16 -6.38 2.03 9.13
N ASN A 17 -6.52 2.67 10.30
CA ASN A 17 -6.85 2.01 11.56
C ASN A 17 -8.14 1.18 11.51
N ALA A 18 -9.19 1.62 10.81
CA ALA A 18 -10.43 0.83 10.68
C ALA A 18 -10.22 -0.45 9.86
N ILE A 19 -9.22 -0.47 8.98
CA ILE A 19 -8.83 -1.67 8.23
C ILE A 19 -7.97 -2.57 9.13
N ILE A 20 -7.05 -1.99 9.90
CA ILE A 20 -6.26 -2.71 10.91
C ILE A 20 -7.18 -3.33 11.97
N ASP A 21 -8.21 -2.61 12.43
CA ASP A 21 -9.20 -3.09 13.41
C ASP A 21 -10.09 -4.19 12.82
N ALA A 22 -10.51 -4.05 11.56
CA ALA A 22 -11.24 -5.10 10.86
C ALA A 22 -10.42 -6.39 10.69
N ILE A 23 -9.11 -6.25 10.50
CA ILE A 23 -8.18 -7.35 10.34
C ILE A 23 -7.86 -8.00 11.70
N HIS A 24 -7.66 -7.22 12.76
CA HIS A 24 -7.32 -7.75 14.09
C HIS A 24 -8.53 -8.26 14.88
N PHE A 25 -9.67 -7.58 14.78
CA PHE A 25 -10.86 -7.84 15.59
C PHE A 25 -12.07 -8.33 14.77
N GLY A 26 -11.93 -8.52 13.46
CA GLY A 26 -13.05 -8.91 12.59
C GLY A 26 -14.12 -7.81 12.44
N ASP A 27 -13.77 -6.58 12.79
CA ASP A 27 -14.70 -5.47 12.87
C ASP A 27 -15.18 -4.96 11.50
N LYS A 28 -16.31 -4.26 11.45
CA LYS A 28 -16.97 -3.94 10.17
C LYS A 28 -16.30 -2.77 9.44
N VAL A 29 -15.73 -3.03 8.25
CA VAL A 29 -15.27 -1.96 7.34
C VAL A 29 -16.42 -1.40 6.51
N PRO A 30 -16.68 -0.08 6.52
CA PRO A 30 -17.64 0.52 5.62
C PRO A 30 -17.13 0.48 4.17
N LEU A 31 -17.91 -0.11 3.26
CA LEU A 31 -17.59 -0.19 1.82
C LEU A 31 -17.30 1.16 1.17
N LEU A 32 -17.86 2.26 1.68
CA LEU A 32 -17.59 3.61 1.20
C LEU A 32 -16.12 4.03 1.37
N LEU A 33 -15.32 3.30 2.16
CA LEU A 33 -13.88 3.52 2.31
C LEU A 33 -13.11 3.21 1.02
N VAL A 34 -13.53 2.21 0.26
CA VAL A 34 -12.89 1.79 -1.00
C VAL A 34 -12.86 2.91 -2.04
N PRO A 35 -14.01 3.50 -2.46
CA PRO A 35 -14.00 4.59 -3.44
C PRO A 35 -13.35 5.86 -2.90
N ALA A 36 -13.45 6.13 -1.60
CA ALA A 36 -12.78 7.28 -0.98
C ALA A 36 -11.25 7.17 -1.09
N ILE A 37 -10.66 6.02 -0.76
CA ILE A 37 -9.21 5.79 -0.88
C ILE A 37 -8.75 5.88 -2.33
N TYR A 38 -9.48 5.24 -3.24
CA TYR A 38 -9.17 5.26 -4.66
C TYR A 38 -9.15 6.70 -5.19
N LEU A 39 -10.23 7.47 -4.96
CA LEU A 39 -10.33 8.84 -5.42
C LEU A 39 -9.25 9.74 -4.80
N SER A 40 -8.96 9.55 -3.51
CA SER A 40 -7.89 10.26 -2.81
C SER A 40 -6.53 10.01 -3.46
N THR A 41 -6.22 8.75 -3.78
CA THR A 41 -4.93 8.35 -4.35
C THR A 41 -4.76 8.88 -5.78
N VAL A 42 -5.85 8.85 -6.57
CA VAL A 42 -5.89 9.43 -7.92
C VAL A 42 -5.66 10.93 -7.85
N ILE A 43 -6.35 11.64 -6.96
CA ILE A 43 -6.15 13.09 -6.77
C ILE A 43 -4.71 13.36 -6.34
N THR A 44 -4.15 12.65 -5.37
CA THR A 44 -2.77 12.88 -4.93
C THR A 44 -1.77 12.71 -6.07
N HIS A 45 -1.91 11.68 -6.89
CA HIS A 45 -1.05 11.50 -8.06
C HIS A 45 -1.26 12.57 -9.13
N LEU A 46 -2.50 12.99 -9.39
CA LEU A 46 -2.81 14.04 -10.35
C LEU A 46 -2.21 15.40 -9.95
N PHE A 47 -2.15 15.69 -8.66
CA PHE A 47 -1.54 16.90 -8.11
C PHE A 47 -0.03 16.76 -7.83
N GLY A 48 0.61 15.70 -8.32
CA GLY A 48 2.06 15.50 -8.18
C GLY A 48 2.53 15.10 -6.78
N GLY A 49 1.61 14.67 -5.92
CA GLY A 49 1.94 14.17 -4.59
C GLY A 49 2.58 12.78 -4.64
N SER A 50 3.67 12.59 -3.90
CA SER A 50 4.33 11.30 -3.73
C SER A 50 3.57 10.42 -2.73
N ALA A 51 2.69 9.55 -3.23
CA ALA A 51 1.96 8.57 -2.42
C ALA A 51 2.08 7.15 -3.01
N GLY A 52 2.31 6.16 -2.15
CA GLY A 52 2.43 4.77 -2.57
C GLY A 52 1.09 4.16 -2.99
N ARG A 53 1.07 3.43 -4.11
CA ARG A 53 -0.12 2.66 -4.57
C ARG A 53 -0.29 1.35 -3.79
N GLU A 54 0.78 0.85 -3.17
CA GLU A 54 0.84 -0.40 -2.42
C GLU A 54 -0.13 -0.41 -1.23
N GLY A 55 -0.04 0.60 -0.36
CA GLY A 55 -0.90 0.70 0.81
C GLY A 55 -2.38 0.88 0.45
N ALA A 56 -2.67 1.62 -0.63
CA ALA A 56 -4.04 1.77 -1.13
C ALA A 56 -4.61 0.45 -1.64
N ALA A 57 -3.82 -0.33 -2.39
CA ALA A 57 -4.23 -1.64 -2.91
C ALA A 57 -4.55 -2.63 -1.79
N LEU A 58 -3.72 -2.69 -0.75
CA LEU A 58 -3.97 -3.51 0.43
C LEU A 58 -5.27 -3.10 1.13
N GLN A 59 -5.47 -1.79 1.33
CA GLN A 59 -6.65 -1.27 2.00
C GLN A 59 -7.95 -1.56 1.22
N ILE A 60 -7.91 -1.39 -0.10
CA ILE A 60 -9.03 -1.71 -1.00
C ILE A 60 -9.31 -3.21 -0.97
N GLY A 61 -8.28 -4.05 -1.14
CA GLY A 61 -8.41 -5.50 -1.14
C GLY A 61 -8.93 -6.06 0.18
N GLY A 62 -8.41 -5.58 1.31
CA GLY A 62 -8.89 -5.97 2.63
C GLY A 62 -10.33 -5.56 2.89
N SER A 63 -10.70 -4.33 2.52
CA SER A 63 -12.08 -3.85 2.65
C SER A 63 -13.06 -4.69 1.81
N LEU A 64 -12.69 -5.04 0.57
CA LEU A 64 -13.50 -5.90 -0.30
C LEU A 64 -13.61 -7.33 0.24
N GLY A 65 -12.49 -7.90 0.70
CA GLY A 65 -12.48 -9.24 1.29
C GLY A 65 -13.33 -9.33 2.56
N CYS A 66 -13.23 -8.32 3.44
CA CYS A 66 -14.05 -8.19 4.65
C CYS A 66 -15.54 -8.08 4.29
N TYR A 67 -15.90 -7.25 3.30
CA TYR A 67 -17.29 -7.12 2.87
C TYR A 67 -17.86 -8.42 2.29
N ILE A 68 -17.08 -9.12 1.45
CA ILE A 68 -17.49 -10.41 0.91
C ILE A 68 -17.68 -11.42 2.05
N GLY A 69 -16.75 -11.47 3.02
CA GLY A 69 -16.90 -12.34 4.18
C GLY A 69 -18.15 -12.03 5.01
N GLN A 70 -18.51 -10.75 5.18
CA GLN A 70 -19.76 -10.36 5.85
C GLN A 70 -21.00 -10.78 5.05
N LEU A 71 -20.96 -10.65 3.72
CA LEU A 71 -22.06 -11.07 2.85
C LEU A 71 -22.34 -12.57 3.01
N PHE A 72 -21.29 -13.38 3.18
CA PHE A 72 -21.38 -14.82 3.43
C PHE A 72 -21.57 -15.19 4.91
N HIS A 73 -21.70 -14.21 5.81
CA HIS A 73 -21.87 -14.42 7.26
C HIS A 73 -20.80 -15.35 7.86
N LEU A 74 -19.54 -15.14 7.47
CA LEU A 74 -18.40 -15.94 7.92
C LEU A 74 -18.09 -15.71 9.40
N ASP A 75 -17.59 -16.76 10.06
CA ASP A 75 -17.05 -16.67 11.42
C ASP A 75 -15.78 -15.82 11.48
N GLU A 76 -15.37 -15.39 12.67
CA GLU A 76 -14.24 -14.48 12.86
C GLU A 76 -12.92 -14.99 12.22
N LYS A 77 -12.69 -16.31 12.26
CA LYS A 77 -11.51 -16.94 11.64
C LYS A 77 -11.56 -16.83 10.11
N ASP A 78 -12.72 -17.12 9.53
CA ASP A 78 -12.93 -17.12 8.09
C ASP A 78 -13.01 -15.70 7.53
N MET A 79 -13.50 -14.75 8.32
CA MET A 79 -13.44 -13.31 8.04
C MET A 79 -12.01 -12.81 7.85
N ARG A 80 -11.08 -13.25 8.71
CA ARG A 80 -9.65 -12.92 8.55
C ARG A 80 -9.08 -13.53 7.27
N ILE A 81 -9.43 -14.79 6.97
CA ILE A 81 -9.00 -15.46 5.73
C ILE A 81 -9.55 -14.72 4.50
N ALA A 82 -10.84 -14.34 4.50
CA ALA A 82 -11.47 -13.61 3.39
C ALA A 82 -10.80 -12.24 3.17
N THR A 83 -10.48 -11.53 4.25
CA THR A 83 -9.78 -10.24 4.22
C THR A 83 -8.37 -10.40 3.63
N LEU A 84 -7.61 -11.39 4.09
CA LEU A 84 -6.28 -11.76 3.56
C LEU A 84 -6.33 -12.13 2.07
N CYS A 85 -7.34 -12.89 1.66
CA CYS A 85 -7.54 -13.27 0.26
C CYS A 85 -7.79 -12.04 -0.61
N GLY A 86 -8.63 -11.10 -0.17
CA GLY A 86 -8.89 -9.84 -0.87
C GLY A 86 -7.64 -8.97 -1.00
N MET A 87 -6.83 -8.86 0.07
CA MET A 87 -5.55 -8.15 0.03
C MET A 87 -4.58 -8.78 -0.96
N SER A 88 -4.43 -10.11 -0.91
CA SER A 88 -3.53 -10.85 -1.80
C SER A 88 -3.97 -10.74 -3.26
N ALA A 89 -5.27 -10.86 -3.54
CA ALA A 89 -5.86 -10.72 -4.87
C ALA A 89 -5.59 -9.35 -5.50
N VAL A 90 -5.93 -8.26 -4.80
CA VAL A 90 -5.76 -6.90 -5.34
C VAL A 90 -4.29 -6.54 -5.47
N PHE A 91 -3.43 -6.95 -4.53
CA PHE A 91 -2.00 -6.73 -4.62
C PHE A 91 -1.37 -7.52 -5.79
N SER A 92 -1.80 -8.78 -6.00
CA SER A 92 -1.38 -9.60 -7.14
C SER A 92 -1.81 -8.99 -8.48
N ALA A 93 -3.06 -8.50 -8.57
CA ALA A 93 -3.55 -7.84 -9.78
C ALA A 93 -2.78 -6.55 -10.12
N LEU A 94 -2.30 -5.83 -9.10
CA LEU A 94 -1.55 -4.58 -9.28
C LEU A 94 -0.08 -4.82 -9.67
N PHE A 95 0.60 -5.79 -9.04
CA PHE A 95 2.03 -6.01 -9.23
C PHE A 95 2.38 -7.18 -10.14
N GLY A 96 1.43 -8.05 -10.46
CA GLY A 96 1.67 -9.24 -11.26
C GLY A 96 2.44 -10.35 -10.52
N THR A 97 2.61 -10.24 -9.20
CA THR A 97 3.44 -11.14 -8.38
C THR A 97 2.60 -11.93 -7.36
N PRO A 98 1.97 -13.05 -7.73
CA PRO A 98 1.00 -13.74 -6.89
C PRO A 98 1.61 -14.36 -5.62
N LEU A 99 2.83 -14.91 -5.73
CA LEU A 99 3.54 -15.48 -4.58
C LEU A 99 3.94 -14.39 -3.58
N THR A 100 4.54 -13.31 -4.06
CA THR A 100 4.90 -12.16 -3.22
C THR A 100 3.67 -11.53 -2.58
N ALA A 101 2.58 -11.36 -3.34
CA ALA A 101 1.33 -10.80 -2.84
C ALA A 101 0.75 -11.61 -1.68
N THR A 102 0.77 -12.94 -1.81
CA THR A 102 0.25 -13.85 -0.79
C THR A 102 1.09 -13.77 0.50
N ILE A 103 2.41 -13.92 0.38
CA ILE A 103 3.30 -13.90 1.56
C ILE A 103 3.23 -12.53 2.24
N PHE A 104 3.26 -11.45 1.45
CA PHE A 104 3.19 -10.09 1.96
C PHE A 104 1.88 -9.82 2.69
N ALA A 105 0.72 -10.23 2.15
CA ALA A 105 -0.55 -10.06 2.84
C ALA A 105 -0.62 -10.84 4.16
N LEU A 106 -0.08 -12.05 4.21
CA LEU A 106 -0.02 -12.86 5.44
C LEU A 106 0.86 -12.23 6.52
N GLU A 107 1.98 -11.63 6.14
CA GLU A 107 2.96 -11.08 7.08
C GLU A 107 2.64 -9.65 7.52
N VAL A 108 2.12 -8.81 6.62
CA VAL A 108 1.85 -7.38 6.90
C VAL A 108 0.74 -7.18 7.94
N ILE A 109 -0.14 -8.17 8.09
CA ILE A 109 -1.30 -8.13 8.99
C ILE A 109 -0.94 -8.50 10.43
N SER A 110 -0.09 -9.50 10.62
CA SER A 110 0.27 -9.98 11.95
C SER A 110 1.74 -10.33 11.96
N VAL A 111 2.54 -9.32 12.34
CA VAL A 111 3.98 -9.48 12.53
C VAL A 111 4.22 -10.60 13.54
N GLY A 112 4.80 -11.71 13.09
CA GLY A 112 5.13 -12.87 13.91
C GLY A 112 4.05 -13.95 14.05
N VAL A 113 2.87 -13.82 13.41
CA VAL A 113 1.83 -14.87 13.40
C VAL A 113 1.51 -15.28 11.97
N PHE A 114 1.90 -16.50 11.60
CA PHE A 114 1.68 -17.03 10.26
C PHE A 114 0.42 -17.92 10.21
N TYR A 115 -0.64 -17.43 9.57
CA TYR A 115 -1.88 -18.18 9.39
C TYR A 115 -1.76 -19.18 8.23
N TYR A 116 -1.21 -20.37 8.52
CA TYR A 116 -1.03 -21.43 7.52
C TYR A 116 -2.32 -21.80 6.78
N SER A 117 -3.47 -21.78 7.48
CA SER A 117 -4.78 -22.06 6.88
C SER A 117 -5.19 -21.05 5.81
N ALA A 118 -4.65 -19.82 5.86
CA ALA A 118 -4.93 -18.78 4.88
C ALA A 118 -4.03 -18.84 3.64
N LEU A 119 -2.94 -19.63 3.66
CA LEU A 119 -1.95 -19.66 2.59
C LEU A 119 -2.53 -20.18 1.27
N VAL A 120 -3.17 -21.36 1.30
CA VAL A 120 -3.80 -21.95 0.12
C VAL A 120 -4.87 -21.02 -0.49
N PRO A 121 -5.87 -20.51 0.27
CA PRO A 121 -6.90 -19.66 -0.31
C PRO A 121 -6.34 -18.31 -0.82
N CYS A 122 -5.33 -17.74 -0.16
CA CYS A 122 -4.70 -16.49 -0.64
C CYS A 122 -3.93 -16.68 -1.94
N ILE A 123 -3.24 -17.80 -2.13
CA ILE A 123 -2.55 -18.11 -3.39
C ILE A 123 -3.57 -18.27 -4.52
N VAL A 124 -4.65 -19.01 -4.28
CA VAL A 124 -5.71 -19.22 -5.27
C VAL A 124 -6.35 -17.88 -5.66
N ALA A 125 -6.69 -17.04 -4.68
CA ALA A 125 -7.24 -15.71 -4.92
C ALA A 125 -6.26 -14.82 -5.72
N SER A 126 -4.96 -14.85 -5.39
CA SER A 126 -3.91 -14.10 -6.09
C SER A 126 -3.72 -14.53 -7.53
N LEU A 127 -3.77 -15.84 -7.81
CA LEU A 127 -3.67 -16.39 -9.15
C LEU A 127 -4.92 -16.08 -9.98
N ALA A 128 -6.10 -16.18 -9.39
CA ALA A 128 -7.35 -15.79 -10.06
C ALA A 128 -7.32 -14.31 -10.45
N ALA A 129 -6.90 -13.44 -9.54
CA ALA A 129 -6.78 -12.01 -9.80
C ALA A 129 -5.71 -11.70 -10.88
N LEU A 130 -4.59 -12.42 -10.88
CA LEU A 130 -3.58 -12.32 -11.93
C LEU A 130 -4.15 -12.75 -13.29
N ALA A 131 -4.88 -13.87 -13.35
CA ALA A 131 -5.51 -14.35 -14.57
C ALA A 131 -6.50 -13.32 -15.14
N ILE A 132 -7.29 -12.68 -14.29
CA ILE A 132 -8.19 -11.59 -14.68
C ILE A 132 -7.40 -10.38 -15.18
N SER A 133 -6.34 -9.96 -14.47
CA SER A 133 -5.49 -8.84 -14.89
C SER A 133 -4.85 -9.08 -16.26
N ASN A 134 -4.36 -10.30 -16.49
CA ASN A 134 -3.81 -10.74 -17.77
C ASN A 134 -4.86 -10.77 -18.88
N ALA A 135 -6.10 -11.19 -18.59
CA ALA A 135 -7.20 -11.18 -19.55
C ALA A 135 -7.57 -9.74 -19.99
N PHE A 136 -7.39 -8.76 -19.12
CA PHE A 136 -7.53 -7.33 -19.44
C PHE A 136 -6.30 -6.73 -20.15
N GLY A 137 -5.27 -7.54 -20.47
CA GLY A 137 -4.10 -7.10 -21.21
C GLY A 137 -3.04 -6.38 -20.37
N ILE A 138 -3.11 -6.46 -19.04
CA ILE A 138 -2.11 -5.89 -18.13
C ILE A 138 -0.94 -6.88 -18.06
N ALA A 139 0.04 -6.72 -18.95
CA ALA A 139 1.19 -7.61 -19.00
C ALA A 139 2.07 -7.46 -17.72
N PRO A 140 2.37 -8.56 -17.01
CA PRO A 140 3.31 -8.52 -15.89
C PRO A 140 4.71 -8.16 -16.40
N THR A 141 5.41 -7.27 -15.71
CA THR A 141 6.81 -6.97 -16.01
C THR A 141 7.68 -8.15 -15.59
N HIS A 142 7.98 -9.04 -16.53
CA HIS A 142 8.90 -10.15 -16.31
C HIS A 142 10.34 -9.70 -16.57
N PHE A 143 11.19 -9.80 -15.56
CA PHE A 143 12.64 -9.69 -15.72
C PHE A 143 13.24 -11.09 -15.70
N THR A 144 13.79 -11.52 -16.84
CA THR A 144 14.55 -12.76 -16.92
C THR A 144 15.97 -12.49 -16.46
N PHE A 145 16.37 -13.14 -15.36
CA PHE A 145 17.75 -13.09 -14.88
C PHE A 145 18.44 -14.42 -15.18
N ALA A 146 19.58 -14.37 -15.86
CA ALA A 146 20.44 -15.54 -16.01
C ALA A 146 21.14 -15.81 -14.67
N LEU A 147 20.66 -16.82 -13.94
CA LEU A 147 21.29 -17.31 -12.72
C LEU A 147 22.64 -17.94 -13.08
N THR A 148 23.69 -17.14 -13.06
CA THR A 148 25.08 -17.60 -13.09
C THR A 148 25.50 -18.02 -11.69
N ALA A 149 26.41 -19.00 -11.58
CA ALA A 149 26.87 -19.52 -10.30
C ALA A 149 27.34 -18.38 -9.39
N ALA A 150 26.67 -18.17 -8.25
CA ALA A 150 26.92 -17.06 -7.35
C ALA A 150 28.23 -17.27 -6.57
N PRO A 151 29.32 -16.53 -6.86
CA PRO A 151 30.55 -16.66 -6.10
C PRO A 151 30.34 -16.16 -4.67
N ARG A 152 31.05 -16.76 -3.69
CA ARG A 152 30.96 -16.37 -2.25
C ARG A 152 31.15 -14.86 -2.02
N LEU A 153 31.95 -14.20 -2.87
CA LEU A 153 32.20 -12.76 -2.81
C LEU A 153 30.98 -11.90 -3.20
N LEU A 154 30.11 -12.41 -4.09
CA LEU A 154 28.86 -11.74 -4.45
C LEU A 154 27.87 -11.77 -3.27
N LEU A 155 27.85 -12.86 -2.50
CA LEU A 155 27.02 -12.98 -1.30
C LEU A 155 27.38 -11.91 -0.25
N LEU A 156 28.68 -11.65 -0.05
CA LEU A 156 29.15 -10.64 0.90
C LEU A 156 28.83 -9.21 0.45
N ARG A 157 28.88 -8.94 -0.87
CA ARG A 157 28.45 -7.65 -1.45
C ARG A 157 26.94 -7.43 -1.30
N VAL A 158 26.12 -8.47 -1.53
CA VAL A 158 24.67 -8.40 -1.35
C VAL A 158 24.33 -8.17 0.13
N ALA A 159 25.02 -8.83 1.06
CA ALA A 159 24.83 -8.61 2.50
C ALA A 159 25.19 -7.17 2.91
N ALA A 160 26.31 -6.63 2.41
CA ALA A 160 26.68 -5.24 2.66
C ALA A 160 25.64 -4.25 2.09
N LEU A 161 25.14 -4.50 0.88
CA LEU A 161 24.08 -3.67 0.27
C LEU A 161 22.79 -3.75 1.08
N ALA A 162 22.39 -4.95 1.53
CA ALA A 162 21.21 -5.14 2.37
C ALA A 162 21.30 -4.36 3.70
N ALA A 163 22.49 -4.33 4.33
CA ALA A 163 22.72 -3.57 5.55
C ALA A 163 22.56 -2.05 5.32
N VAL A 164 23.11 -1.53 4.21
CA VAL A 164 22.95 -0.11 3.85
C VAL A 164 21.49 0.22 3.53
N CYS A 165 20.80 -0.62 2.76
CA CYS A 165 19.37 -0.44 2.46
C CYS A 165 18.51 -0.47 3.73
N SER A 166 18.81 -1.37 4.67
CA SER A 166 18.13 -1.44 5.96
C SER A 166 18.32 -0.16 6.77
N LEU A 167 19.55 0.36 6.85
CA LEU A 167 19.84 1.61 7.54
C LEU A 167 19.08 2.81 6.92
N MET A 168 19.06 2.89 5.59
CA MET A 168 18.32 3.94 4.88
C MET A 168 16.80 3.84 5.11
N SER A 169 16.25 2.62 5.13
CA SER A 169 14.84 2.39 5.45
C SER A 169 14.50 2.85 6.87
N ILE A 170 15.35 2.55 7.86
CA ILE A 170 15.16 3.00 9.25
C ILE A 170 15.18 4.53 9.32
N LEU A 171 16.16 5.17 8.68
CA LEU A 171 16.26 6.63 8.66
C LEU A 171 15.01 7.26 8.01
N PHE A 172 14.53 6.70 6.92
CA PHE A 172 13.30 7.14 6.26
C PHE A 172 12.08 7.00 7.19
N CYS A 173 11.92 5.84 7.85
CA CYS A 173 10.83 5.62 8.80
C CYS A 173 10.87 6.61 9.98
N VAL A 174 12.05 6.85 10.56
CA VAL A 174 12.21 7.78 11.70
C VAL A 174 11.95 9.22 11.28
N THR A 175 12.45 9.65 10.12
CA THR A 175 12.21 11.00 9.61
C THR A 175 10.75 11.24 9.25
N MET A 176 10.06 10.25 8.68
CA MET A 176 8.63 10.32 8.39
C MET A 176 7.80 10.51 9.66
N HIS A 177 7.99 9.64 10.66
CA HIS A 177 7.30 9.75 11.95
C HIS A 177 7.70 11.00 12.74
N GLY A 178 8.97 11.41 12.66
CA GLY A 178 9.48 12.63 13.27
C GLY A 178 8.82 13.88 12.68
N THR A 179 8.69 13.94 11.35
CA THR A 179 8.03 15.04 10.65
C THR A 179 6.56 15.12 11.05
N GLU A 180 5.86 13.99 11.08
CA GLU A 180 4.46 13.96 11.50
C GLU A 180 4.28 14.49 12.93
N ARG A 181 5.13 14.06 13.87
CA ARG A 181 5.12 14.52 15.27
C ARG A 181 5.43 16.02 15.40
N LEU A 182 6.43 16.52 14.66
CA LEU A 182 6.80 17.95 14.66
C LEU A 182 5.67 18.83 14.11
N PHE A 183 5.05 18.42 13.00
CA PHE A 183 3.92 19.14 12.41
C PHE A 183 2.66 19.07 13.27
N ALA A 184 2.39 17.92 13.92
CA ALA A 184 1.29 17.78 14.85
C ALA A 184 1.47 18.61 16.13
N GLY A 185 2.70 18.68 16.65
CA GLY A 185 3.03 19.49 17.82
C GLY A 185 3.02 20.99 17.56
N ARG A 186 3.41 21.44 16.36
CA ARG A 186 3.51 22.87 16.01
C ARG A 186 2.23 23.43 15.38
N ILE A 187 1.44 22.62 14.68
CA ILE A 187 0.21 23.06 13.99
C ILE A 187 -0.93 22.11 14.33
N GLN A 188 -1.75 22.50 15.32
CA GLN A 188 -2.90 21.70 15.76
C GLN A 188 -4.03 21.66 14.72
N ASN A 189 -4.16 22.68 13.85
CA ASN A 189 -5.20 22.73 12.83
C ASN A 189 -4.83 21.85 11.59
N PRO A 190 -5.61 20.80 11.27
CA PRO A 190 -5.32 19.89 10.17
C PRO A 190 -5.21 20.58 8.80
N TRP A 191 -6.03 21.59 8.54
CA TRP A 191 -6.05 22.31 7.26
C TRP A 191 -4.78 23.12 7.05
N LEU A 192 -4.31 23.78 8.10
CA LEU A 192 -3.08 24.57 8.06
C LEU A 192 -1.85 23.67 7.96
N ARG A 193 -1.91 22.46 8.55
CA ARG A 193 -0.85 21.45 8.42
C ARG A 193 -0.70 20.96 6.99
N ILE A 194 -1.83 20.65 6.34
CA ILE A 194 -1.84 20.19 4.93
C ILE A 194 -1.40 21.31 4.00
N ALA A 195 -1.86 22.55 4.23
CA ALA A 195 -1.44 23.71 3.44
C ALA A 195 0.06 24.01 3.60
N ALA A 196 0.59 23.97 4.83
CA ALA A 196 2.01 24.17 5.10
C ALA A 196 2.87 23.06 4.49
N GLY A 197 2.43 21.80 4.60
CA GLY A 197 3.11 20.67 3.96
C GLY A 197 3.15 20.79 2.43
N GLY A 198 2.01 21.13 1.83
CA GLY A 198 1.92 21.38 0.38
C GLY A 198 2.80 22.55 -0.08
N ALA A 199 2.82 23.65 0.67
CA ALA A 199 3.67 24.80 0.37
C ALA A 199 5.17 24.45 0.44
N ILE A 200 5.58 23.68 1.45
CA ILE A 200 6.98 23.22 1.58
C ILE A 200 7.37 22.31 0.42
N VAL A 201 6.50 21.38 0.01
CA VAL A 201 6.74 20.52 -1.15
C VAL A 201 6.88 21.34 -2.42
N VAL A 202 5.97 22.30 -2.66
CA VAL A 202 6.05 23.20 -3.83
C VAL A 202 7.34 24.00 -3.82
N VAL A 203 7.73 24.57 -2.67
CA VAL A 203 8.99 25.33 -2.54
C VAL A 203 10.21 24.44 -2.78
N LEU A 204 10.23 23.23 -2.23
CA LEU A 204 11.30 22.26 -2.48
C LEU A 204 11.36 21.82 -3.95
N THR A 205 10.23 21.57 -4.59
CA THR A 205 10.16 21.24 -6.02
C THR A 205 10.70 22.37 -6.89
N LEU A 206 10.36 23.62 -6.55
CA LEU A 206 10.88 24.80 -7.25
C LEU A 206 12.38 25.06 -6.98
N LEU A 207 12.88 24.69 -5.79
CA LEU A 207 14.30 24.83 -5.44
C LEU A 207 15.19 23.72 -6.03
N VAL A 208 14.64 22.52 -6.22
CA VAL A 208 15.38 21.35 -6.72
C VAL A 208 15.44 21.29 -8.25
N ASP A 209 14.65 22.11 -8.95
CA ASP A 209 14.67 22.36 -10.41
C ASP A 209 15.21 21.20 -11.27
N THR A 210 14.61 20.01 -11.12
CA THR A 210 14.83 18.92 -12.08
C THR A 210 13.85 19.10 -13.22
N GLY A 211 14.11 20.10 -14.07
CA GLY A 211 13.35 20.45 -15.28
C GLY A 211 13.37 19.38 -16.40
N ASP A 212 13.48 18.10 -16.06
CA ASP A 212 13.61 16.99 -17.01
C ASP A 212 12.29 16.25 -17.31
N TYR A 213 11.20 16.54 -16.57
CA TYR A 213 9.92 15.84 -16.81
C TYR A 213 9.13 16.38 -18.01
N GLU A 214 9.26 17.67 -18.35
CA GLU A 214 8.51 18.27 -19.46
C GLU A 214 9.22 18.17 -20.81
N ARG A 215 10.55 17.98 -20.84
CA ARG A 215 11.32 18.00 -22.10
C ARG A 215 11.22 16.71 -22.93
N ARG A 216 10.71 15.61 -22.37
CA ARG A 216 10.57 14.31 -23.09
C ARG A 216 9.20 14.04 -23.73
N ARG A 217 8.24 14.98 -23.66
CA ARG A 217 6.93 14.84 -24.34
C ARG A 217 6.83 15.53 -25.70
N HIS A 218 7.86 16.27 -26.13
CA HIS A 218 7.86 17.05 -27.38
C HIS A 218 9.06 16.77 -28.31
N GLY A 219 9.73 15.62 -28.17
CA GLY A 219 10.80 15.17 -29.07
C GLY A 219 10.38 13.98 -29.91
#